data_AF-A0A8T7L7N5-F1
#
_entry.id   AF-A0A8T7L7N5-F1
#
_cell.length_a   1.000
_cell.length_b   1.000
_cell.length_c   1.000
_cell.angle_alpha   90.00
_cell.angle_beta   90.00
_cell.angle_gamma   90.00
#
_symmetry.space_group_name_H-M   'P 1'
#
loop_
_entity.id
_entity.type
_entity.pdbx_description
1 polymer ?
#
loop_
_entity_poly.entity_id
_entity_poly.type
_entity_poly.pdbx_seq_one_letter_code
_entity_poly.pdbx_strand_id
1 'polypeptide(L)'
;MAYLDAQQRATLRDELKTLKFNQAKGKLRRMDAKARLVLYRNSQQVGRWLTRYDLDSLGTQVTLVEEYHVSDNMKSEWKLVDVKVEPTPDNRL
;
A
#
# COMPACT_ATOMS: atom_id res chain seq x y z
N MET A 1 -4.21 12.07 16.32
CA MET A 1 -2.94 11.31 16.27
C MET A 1 -1.93 12.18 15.55
N ALA A 2 -0.65 12.08 15.91
CA ALA A 2 0.42 12.77 15.19
C ALA A 2 0.63 12.09 13.82
N TYR A 3 1.06 12.86 12.83
CA TYR A 3 1.43 12.31 11.53
C TYR A 3 2.64 11.36 11.67
N LEU A 4 2.70 10.37 10.78
CA LEU A 4 3.87 9.48 10.75
C LEU A 4 5.09 10.27 10.29
N ASP A 5 6.20 10.11 11.00
CA ASP A 5 7.51 10.63 10.59
C ASP A 5 8.16 9.76 9.50
N ALA A 6 9.31 10.17 8.98
CA ALA A 6 10.02 9.44 7.93
C ALA A 6 10.42 8.00 8.34
N GLN A 7 10.82 7.79 9.59
CA GLN A 7 11.26 6.49 10.08
C GLN A 7 10.08 5.53 10.23
N GLN A 8 8.96 6.02 10.76
CA GLN A 8 7.72 5.27 10.90
C GLN A 8 7.13 4.89 9.54
N ARG A 9 7.21 5.78 8.54
CA ARG A 9 6.82 5.48 7.15
C ARG A 9 7.69 4.38 6.55
N ALA A 10 8.99 4.40 6.79
CA ALA A 10 9.90 3.35 6.34
C ALA A 10 9.59 2.00 7.00
N THR A 11 9.39 1.97 8.32
CA THR A 11 8.99 0.77 9.05
C THR A 11 7.66 0.21 8.54
N LEU A 12 6.67 1.08 8.30
CA LEU A 12 5.38 0.67 7.74
C LEU A 12 5.53 0.03 6.37
N ARG A 13 6.35 0.63 5.51
CA ARG A 13 6.65 0.09 4.17
C ARG A 13 7.22 -1.32 4.27
N ASP A 14 8.25 -1.49 5.10
CA ASP A 14 8.98 -2.74 5.21
C ASP A 14 8.10 -3.83 5.82
N GLU A 15 7.27 -3.47 6.81
CA GLU A 15 6.26 -4.38 7.36
C GLU A 15 5.25 -4.83 6.29
N LEU A 16 4.65 -3.89 5.54
CA LEU A 16 3.65 -4.21 4.52
C LEU A 16 4.22 -5.08 3.39
N LYS A 17 5.51 -4.94 3.06
CA LYS A 17 6.19 -5.78 2.05
C LYS A 17 6.27 -7.26 2.46
N THR A 18 6.26 -7.56 3.75
CA THR A 18 6.28 -8.97 4.23
C THR A 18 4.92 -9.65 4.16
N LEU A 19 3.84 -8.89 3.94
CA LEU A 19 2.47 -9.38 4.01
C LEU A 19 1.91 -9.73 2.62
N LYS A 20 0.91 -10.62 2.58
CA LYS A 20 0.11 -10.81 1.36
C LYS A 20 -0.76 -9.57 1.12
N PHE A 21 -1.12 -9.31 -0.14
CA PHE A 21 -1.95 -8.16 -0.52
C PHE A 21 -3.19 -7.96 0.37
N ASN A 22 -3.98 -9.02 0.59
CA ASN A 22 -5.19 -8.93 1.41
C ASN A 22 -4.90 -8.62 2.89
N GLN A 23 -3.76 -9.07 3.42
CA GLN A 23 -3.32 -8.77 4.78
C GLN A 23 -2.87 -7.31 4.89
N ALA A 24 -2.03 -6.85 3.95
CA ALA A 24 -1.60 -5.45 3.86
C ALA A 24 -2.81 -4.51 3.75
N LYS A 25 -3.75 -4.83 2.85
CA LYS A 25 -5.02 -4.12 2.67
C LYS A 25 -5.85 -4.06 3.96
N GLY A 26 -5.99 -5.19 4.65
CA GLY A 26 -6.71 -5.28 5.91
C GLY A 26 -6.06 -4.47 7.02
N LYS A 27 -4.72 -4.50 7.10
CA LYS A 27 -3.94 -3.72 8.07
C LYS A 27 -4.12 -2.22 7.85
N LEU A 28 -3.97 -1.73 6.60
CA LEU A 28 -4.17 -0.31 6.27
C LEU A 28 -5.56 0.19 6.67
N ARG A 29 -6.61 -0.60 6.38
CA ARG A 29 -7.99 -0.26 6.76
C ARG A 29 -8.25 -0.20 8.27
N ARG A 30 -7.45 -0.92 9.07
CA ARG A 30 -7.59 -0.94 10.54
C ARG A 30 -6.66 0.06 11.22
N MET A 31 -5.62 0.52 10.52
CA MET A 31 -4.61 1.42 11.06
C MET A 31 -5.13 2.85 11.23
N ASP A 32 -6.04 3.28 10.35
CA ASP A 32 -6.69 4.59 10.43
C ASP A 32 -8.20 4.44 10.25
N ALA A 33 -8.97 4.97 11.20
CA ALA A 33 -10.43 5.00 11.12
C ALA A 33 -10.93 5.86 9.94
N LYS A 34 -10.10 6.81 9.47
CA LYS A 34 -10.35 7.64 8.29
C LYS A 34 -9.66 7.11 7.02
N ALA A 35 -9.17 5.87 7.04
CA ALA A 35 -8.51 5.28 5.87
C ALA A 35 -9.44 5.31 4.64
N ARG A 36 -9.00 6.00 3.59
CA ARG A 36 -9.75 6.17 2.35
C ARG A 36 -9.11 5.35 1.23
N LEU A 37 -9.90 4.51 0.57
CA LEU A 37 -9.46 3.82 -0.64
C LEU A 37 -9.56 4.79 -1.83
N VAL A 38 -8.42 5.20 -2.38
CA VAL A 38 -8.36 6.17 -3.49
C VAL A 38 -8.39 5.45 -4.83
N LEU A 39 -7.58 4.40 -4.97
CA LEU A 39 -7.48 3.61 -6.19
C LEU A 39 -7.54 2.13 -5.82
N TYR A 40 -8.29 1.34 -6.58
CA TYR A 40 -8.34 -0.11 -6.41
C TYR A 40 -7.93 -0.78 -7.70
N ARG A 41 -6.84 -1.57 -7.65
CA ARG A 41 -6.31 -2.34 -8.79
C ARG A 41 -6.28 -1.55 -10.10
N ASN A 42 -5.80 -0.32 -10.03
CA ASN A 42 -5.68 0.55 -11.19
C ASN A 42 -4.49 0.12 -12.04
N SER A 43 -4.71 -0.14 -13.33
CA SER A 43 -3.70 -0.62 -14.27
C SER A 43 -2.99 0.55 -14.99
N GLN A 44 -2.37 1.44 -14.22
CA GLN A 44 -1.64 2.59 -14.80
C GLN A 44 -0.29 2.19 -15.43
N GLN A 45 0.17 0.96 -15.18
CA GLN A 45 1.40 0.38 -15.73
C GLN A 45 1.10 -1.02 -16.28
N VAL A 46 1.73 -1.39 -17.38
CA VAL A 46 1.56 -2.73 -17.98
C VAL A 46 2.05 -3.79 -16.99
N GLY A 47 1.22 -4.80 -16.72
CA GLY A 47 1.54 -5.91 -15.81
C GLY A 47 1.42 -5.57 -14.31
N ARG A 48 1.09 -4.33 -13.94
CA ARG A 48 1.00 -3.90 -12.54
C ARG A 48 -0.34 -3.28 -12.19
N TRP A 49 -0.84 -3.66 -11.02
CA TRP A 49 -2.03 -3.10 -10.41
C TRP A 49 -1.67 -2.31 -9.18
N LEU A 50 -2.12 -1.07 -9.15
CA LEU A 50 -1.88 -0.15 -8.05
C LEU A 50 -3.15 -0.01 -7.22
N THR A 51 -3.04 -0.26 -5.92
CA THR A 51 -4.09 0.01 -4.94
C THR A 51 -3.58 1.05 -3.96
N ARG A 52 -4.24 2.21 -3.91
CA ARG A 52 -3.82 3.34 -3.06
C ARG A 52 -4.81 3.59 -1.93
N TYR A 53 -4.26 3.80 -0.74
CA TYR A 53 -4.96 4.24 0.45
C TYR A 53 -4.40 5.56 0.93
N ASP A 54 -5.27 6.50 1.29
CA ASP A 54 -4.90 7.68 2.07
C ASP A 54 -5.23 7.38 3.54
N LEU A 55 -4.25 7.58 4.41
CA LEU A 55 -4.39 7.50 5.86
C LEU A 55 -4.39 8.93 6.41
N ASP A 56 -5.52 9.62 6.27
CA ASP A 56 -5.66 11.06 6.54
C ASP A 56 -5.24 11.43 7.98
N SER A 57 -5.57 10.61 8.97
CA SER A 57 -5.20 10.87 10.38
C SER A 57 -3.70 10.69 10.63
N LEU A 58 -3.01 9.98 9.74
CA LEU A 58 -1.59 9.67 9.81
C LEU A 58 -0.75 10.48 8.80
N GLY A 59 -1.40 11.33 8.00
CA GLY A 59 -0.74 12.20 7.03
C GLY A 59 0.10 11.43 6.02
N THR A 60 -0.36 10.24 5.61
CA THR A 60 0.43 9.31 4.78
C THR A 60 -0.44 8.67 3.72
N GLN A 61 0.05 8.63 2.48
CA GLN A 61 -0.52 7.82 1.40
C GLN A 61 0.29 6.53 1.23
N VAL A 62 -0.41 5.41 1.05
CA VAL A 62 0.19 4.09 0.86
C VAL A 62 -0.30 3.51 -0.46
N THR A 63 0.64 3.14 -1.32
CA THR A 63 0.36 2.46 -2.59
C THR A 63 0.90 1.04 -2.55
N LEU A 64 0.01 0.06 -2.66
CA LEU A 64 0.32 -1.37 -2.82
C LEU A 64 0.40 -1.67 -4.32
N VAL A 65 1.49 -2.31 -4.76
CA VAL A 65 1.73 -2.67 -6.17
C VAL A 65 1.68 -4.18 -6.31
N GLU A 66 0.62 -4.68 -6.93
CA GLU A 66 0.50 -6.08 -7.34
C GLU A 66 1.09 -6.24 -8.75
N GLU A 67 1.85 -7.30 -9.00
CA GLU A 67 2.33 -7.67 -10.33
C GLU A 67 1.78 -9.04 -10.72
N TYR A 68 1.47 -9.18 -12.00
CA TYR A 68 0.99 -10.44 -12.55
C TYR A 68 2.14 -11.42 -12.73
N HIS A 69 2.02 -12.59 -12.11
CA HIS A 69 2.94 -13.70 -12.30
C HIS A 69 2.19 -14.93 -12.78
N VAL A 70 2.75 -15.60 -13.79
CA VAL A 70 2.35 -16.97 -14.14
C VAL A 70 3.25 -17.90 -13.37
N SER A 71 2.65 -18.71 -12.49
CA SER A 71 3.38 -19.77 -11.79
C SER A 71 3.67 -20.95 -12.72
N ASP A 72 4.65 -21.78 -12.35
CA ASP A 72 5.04 -22.98 -13.13
C ASP A 72 3.88 -23.95 -13.38
N ASN A 73 2.85 -23.92 -12.53
CA ASN A 73 1.63 -24.71 -12.68
C ASN A 73 0.60 -24.08 -13.64
N MET A 74 1.01 -23.12 -14.47
CA MET A 74 0.15 -22.30 -15.33
C MET A 74 -0.97 -21.56 -14.58
N LYS A 75 -0.88 -21.44 -13.26
CA LYS A 75 -1.83 -20.64 -12.47
C LYS A 75 -1.38 -19.20 -12.46
N SER A 76 -2.29 -18.32 -12.86
CA SER A 76 -2.13 -16.88 -12.72
C SER A 76 -2.21 -16.48 -11.25
N GLU A 77 -1.19 -15.80 -10.74
CA GLU A 77 -1.15 -15.26 -9.38
C GLU A 77 -0.78 -13.77 -9.42
N TRP A 78 -1.43 -12.99 -8.56
CA TRP A 78 -1.06 -11.60 -8.32
C TRP A 78 -0.26 -11.54 -7.04
N LYS A 79 0.99 -11.06 -7.14
CA LYS A 79 1.89 -10.94 -5.99
C LYS A 79 2.10 -9.48 -5.65
N LEU A 80 2.06 -9.15 -4.36
CA LEU A 80 2.48 -7.83 -3.88
C LEU A 80 3.99 -7.74 -4.05
N VAL A 81 4.47 -6.92 -4.99
CA VAL A 81 5.89 -6.80 -5.32
C VAL A 81 6.53 -5.52 -4.78
N ASP A 82 5.74 -4.48 -4.59
CA ASP A 82 6.22 -3.22 -4.04
C ASP A 82 5.16 -2.53 -3.18
N VAL A 83 5.66 -1.71 -2.25
CA VAL A 83 4.85 -0.86 -1.39
C VAL A 83 5.53 0.49 -1.34
N LYS A 84 4.78 1.55 -1.65
CA LYS A 84 5.22 2.94 -1.53
C LYS A 84 4.46 3.59 -0.39
N VAL A 85 5.18 4.26 0.50
CA VAL A 85 4.63 4.99 1.63
C VAL A 85 5.19 6.41 1.54
N GLU A 86 4.32 7.36 1.26
CA GLU A 86 4.68 8.76 1.00
C GLU A 86 3.86 9.67 1.92
N PRO A 87 4.40 10.81 2.38
CA PRO A 87 3.61 11.77 3.15
C PRO A 87 2.51 12.39 2.28
N THR A 88 1.39 12.79 2.91
CA THR A 88 0.42 13.68 2.26
C THR A 88 0.95 15.12 2.25
N PRO A 89 0.44 16.02 1.39
CA PRO A 89 0.88 17.42 1.35
C PRO A 89 0.78 18.16 2.70
N ASP A 90 -0.16 17.73 3.55
CA ASP A 90 -0.38 18.28 4.89
C ASP A 90 0.69 17.82 5.90
N ASN A 91 1.38 16.71 5.62
CA ASN A 91 2.44 16.16 6.47
C ASN A 91 3.82 16.66 6.01
N ARG A 92 4.32 17.70 6.70
CA ARG A 92 5.63 18.31 6.46
C ARG A 92 6.78 17.70 7.29
N LEU A 93 6.53 16.57 7.96
CA LEU A 93 7.48 15.88 8.87
C LEU A 93 8.28 14.77 8.18
#